data_AF-A0A1B7NM23-F1
#
_entry.id   AF-A0A1B7NM23-F1
#
_cell.length_a   1.000
_cell.length_b   1.000
_cell.length_c   1.000
_cell.angle_alpha   90.00
_cell.angle_beta   90.00
_cell.angle_gamma   90.00
#
_symmetry.space_group_name_H-M   'P 1'
#
loop_
_entity.id
_entity.type
_entity.pdbx_description
1 polymer ?
#
loop_
_entity_poly.entity_id
_entity_poly.type
_entity_poly.pdbx_seq_one_letter_code
_entity_poly.pdbx_strand_id
1 'polypeptide(L)'
;MTPSSSAPADNSTLSLPKTMKAWTYTKAGSPLETLQLSTDHPAPSASALSSTELLIKVSFSSINPSMRLVMSGCPTMLLQKTPPRVPEFEFSGVVAALPVNADAALRAEFPPGTAVLGLNDPVIDVVRKGHGSLAEYVVATAENLIRKPENVSFEEAAGVAVAACTALNLVTRAQVRSGDKVLINGGSSGTGLTAVQLVKV
;
A
#
# COMPACT_ATOMS: atom_id res chain seq x y z
N MET A 1 43.09 -9.28 -21.88
CA MET A 1 42.35 -8.26 -21.11
C MET A 1 41.12 -8.94 -20.52
N THR A 2 41.23 -9.40 -19.29
CA THR A 2 40.15 -10.00 -18.51
C THR A 2 39.29 -8.90 -17.88
N PRO A 3 37.95 -8.94 -17.97
CA PRO A 3 37.14 -7.97 -17.27
C PRO A 3 37.16 -8.28 -15.77
N SER A 4 37.62 -7.29 -15.02
CA SER A 4 37.62 -7.24 -13.55
C SER A 4 36.20 -7.39 -13.03
N SER A 5 35.94 -8.49 -12.32
CA SER A 5 34.76 -8.69 -11.50
C SER A 5 34.85 -7.76 -10.28
N SER A 6 34.10 -6.66 -10.28
CA SER A 6 33.83 -5.89 -9.07
C SER A 6 32.62 -6.50 -8.37
N ALA A 7 32.84 -7.07 -7.18
CA ALA A 7 31.79 -7.57 -6.29
C ALA A 7 30.74 -6.47 -5.99
N PRO A 8 29.46 -6.83 -5.73
CA PRO A 8 28.46 -5.84 -5.30
C PRO A 8 28.82 -5.29 -3.92
N ALA A 9 28.64 -3.98 -3.79
CA ALA A 9 28.92 -3.19 -2.60
C ALA A 9 28.06 -3.61 -1.39
N ASP A 10 28.77 -3.75 -0.27
CA ASP A 10 28.40 -3.49 1.13
C ASP A 10 26.91 -3.57 1.52
N ASN A 11 26.55 -4.66 2.19
CA ASN A 11 25.25 -4.92 2.80
C ASN A 11 25.14 -4.18 4.16
N SER A 12 25.54 -2.91 4.20
CA SER A 12 25.45 -2.08 5.40
C SER A 12 23.98 -1.85 5.72
N THR A 13 23.55 -2.30 6.89
CA THR A 13 22.24 -2.01 7.49
C THR A 13 22.05 -0.49 7.59
N LEU A 14 21.49 0.12 6.54
CA LEU A 14 21.04 1.51 6.56
C LEU A 14 20.08 1.66 7.75
N SER A 15 20.49 2.42 8.75
CA SER A 15 19.65 2.73 9.90
C SER A 15 18.39 3.43 9.38
N LEU A 16 17.22 2.86 9.64
CA LEU A 16 15.94 3.46 9.28
C LEU A 16 15.83 4.86 9.90
N PRO A 17 15.28 5.84 9.17
CA PRO A 17 15.16 7.19 9.71
C PRO A 17 14.16 7.20 10.87
N LYS A 18 14.34 8.11 11.83
CA LYS A 18 13.40 8.29 12.96
C LYS A 18 12.12 9.02 12.55
N THR A 19 12.21 9.81 11.48
CA THR A 19 11.11 10.60 10.92
C THR A 19 11.04 10.40 9.41
N MET A 20 9.89 10.71 8.83
CA MET A 20 9.61 10.60 7.41
C MET A 20 8.71 11.73 6.93
N LYS A 21 8.66 11.93 5.63
CA LYS A 21 7.62 12.75 5.01
C LYS A 21 6.32 11.95 4.92
N ALA A 22 5.21 12.62 5.23
CA ALA A 22 3.88 12.05 5.09
C ALA A 22 2.86 13.15 4.81
N TRP A 23 1.88 12.86 3.96
CA TRP A 23 0.67 13.66 3.90
C TRP A 23 -0.23 13.27 5.05
N THR A 24 -0.66 14.26 5.82
CA THR A 24 -1.44 14.04 7.04
C THR A 24 -2.67 14.91 7.09
N TYR A 25 -3.66 14.52 7.88
CA TYR A 25 -4.84 15.33 8.18
C TYR A 25 -5.20 15.25 9.66
N THR A 26 -5.74 16.35 10.19
CA THR A 26 -6.22 16.49 11.57
C THR A 26 -7.66 16.98 11.67
N LYS A 27 -8.30 17.23 10.52
CA LYS A 27 -9.67 17.74 10.40
C LYS A 27 -10.42 16.97 9.33
N ALA A 28 -11.74 16.88 9.49
CA ALA A 28 -12.59 16.32 8.46
C ALA A 28 -12.71 17.29 7.28
N GLY A 29 -12.81 16.76 6.07
CA GLY A 29 -13.04 17.57 4.87
C GLY A 29 -12.52 16.94 3.59
N SER A 30 -12.47 17.74 2.53
CA SER A 30 -11.90 17.28 1.27
C SER A 30 -10.37 17.15 1.38
N PRO A 31 -9.73 16.27 0.57
CA PRO A 31 -8.28 16.17 0.55
C PRO A 31 -7.57 17.51 0.28
N LEU A 32 -8.13 18.35 -0.60
CA LEU A 32 -7.56 19.65 -0.96
C LEU A 32 -7.54 20.65 0.22
N GLU A 33 -8.48 20.56 1.14
CA GLU A 33 -8.60 21.48 2.27
C GLU A 33 -7.85 20.99 3.52
N THR A 34 -7.66 19.66 3.63
CA THR A 34 -7.26 19.02 4.89
C THR A 34 -5.89 18.37 4.86
N LEU A 35 -5.41 17.92 3.71
CA LEU A 35 -4.10 17.28 3.63
C LEU A 35 -2.98 18.31 3.72
N GLN A 36 -2.02 18.00 4.57
CA GLN A 36 -0.81 18.80 4.78
C GLN A 36 0.41 17.89 4.78
N LEU A 37 1.44 18.28 4.05
CA LEU A 37 2.72 17.59 4.06
C LEU A 37 3.43 17.88 5.39
N SER A 38 3.59 16.85 6.22
CA SER A 38 4.56 16.85 7.32
C SER A 38 5.90 16.35 6.81
N THR A 39 6.99 16.99 7.24
CA THR A 39 8.36 16.64 6.82
C THR A 39 9.15 15.88 7.89
N ASP A 40 8.56 15.74 9.08
CA ASP A 40 9.13 15.23 10.31
C ASP A 40 8.18 14.26 11.03
N HIS A 41 7.23 13.66 10.29
CA HIS A 41 6.28 12.69 10.85
C HIS A 41 7.04 11.47 11.40
N PRO A 42 6.66 10.90 12.56
CA PRO A 42 7.35 9.73 13.10
C PRO A 42 7.36 8.57 12.11
N ALA A 43 8.54 8.01 11.82
CA ALA A 43 8.65 6.83 10.97
C ALA A 43 8.37 5.57 11.80
N PRO A 44 7.74 4.52 11.21
CA PRO A 44 7.55 3.26 11.91
C PRO A 44 8.90 2.58 12.22
N SER A 45 9.04 2.02 13.41
CA SER A 45 10.25 1.29 13.80
C SER A 45 10.18 -0.18 13.41
N ALA A 46 11.25 -0.72 12.82
CA ALA A 46 11.38 -2.15 12.57
C ALA A 46 11.30 -3.00 13.86
N SER A 47 11.70 -2.43 15.00
CA SER A 47 11.62 -3.11 16.30
C SER A 47 10.19 -3.26 16.84
N ALA A 48 9.23 -2.52 16.25
CA ALA A 48 7.82 -2.54 16.65
C ALA A 48 6.96 -3.45 15.75
N LEU A 49 7.56 -4.08 14.72
CA LEU A 49 6.86 -4.99 13.82
C LEU A 49 6.50 -6.28 14.56
N SER A 50 5.24 -6.71 14.42
CA SER A 50 4.85 -8.07 14.79
C SER A 50 5.45 -9.10 13.82
N SER A 51 5.34 -10.39 14.14
CA SER A 51 6.01 -11.48 13.41
C SER A 51 5.62 -11.59 11.93
N THR A 52 4.49 -11.00 11.51
CA THR A 52 3.99 -11.04 10.14
C THR A 52 3.97 -9.67 9.46
N GLU A 53 4.41 -8.61 10.15
CA GLU A 53 4.44 -7.25 9.61
C GLU A 53 5.80 -6.92 9.02
N LEU A 54 5.82 -6.26 7.87
CA LEU A 54 7.01 -5.78 7.20
C LEU A 54 6.97 -4.26 7.13
N LEU A 55 8.15 -3.64 7.22
CA LEU A 55 8.28 -2.23 6.92
C LEU A 55 8.58 -2.06 5.43
N ILE A 56 7.75 -1.31 4.74
CA ILE A 56 7.88 -1.04 3.32
C ILE A 56 8.32 0.41 3.14
N LYS A 57 9.35 0.64 2.33
CA LYS A 57 9.68 1.96 1.79
C LYS A 57 8.81 2.18 0.56
N VAL A 58 7.82 3.05 0.69
CA VAL A 58 6.83 3.35 -0.34
C VAL A 58 7.53 4.09 -1.49
N SER A 59 7.28 3.62 -2.71
CA SER A 59 7.69 4.30 -3.94
C SER A 59 6.52 5.10 -4.51
N PHE A 60 5.33 4.48 -4.57
CA PHE A 60 4.09 5.11 -5.01
C PHE A 60 2.92 4.65 -4.13
N SER A 61 1.95 5.54 -3.92
CA SER A 61 0.66 5.26 -3.30
C SER A 61 -0.44 5.70 -4.26
N SER A 62 -1.54 4.98 -4.31
CA SER A 62 -2.73 5.42 -5.06
C SER A 62 -3.64 6.29 -4.19
N ILE A 63 -4.55 7.01 -4.84
CA ILE A 63 -5.61 7.79 -4.19
C ILE A 63 -6.93 7.06 -4.39
N ASN A 64 -7.59 6.71 -3.29
CA ASN A 64 -8.80 5.90 -3.33
C ASN A 64 -10.06 6.74 -3.03
N PRO A 65 -11.15 6.61 -3.82
CA PRO A 65 -12.41 7.33 -3.56
C PRO A 65 -13.00 7.06 -2.17
N SER A 66 -12.80 5.86 -1.64
CA SER A 66 -13.24 5.48 -0.29
C SER A 66 -12.56 6.32 0.79
N MET A 67 -11.27 6.63 0.62
CA MET A 67 -10.52 7.39 1.61
C MET A 67 -10.98 8.85 1.67
N ARG A 68 -11.38 9.46 0.53
CA ARG A 68 -12.05 10.77 0.53
C ARG A 68 -13.29 10.77 1.44
N LEU A 69 -14.14 9.74 1.34
CA LEU A 69 -15.35 9.63 2.14
C LEU A 69 -15.03 9.47 3.63
N VAL A 70 -14.02 8.64 3.96
CA VAL A 70 -13.54 8.47 5.34
C VAL A 70 -13.04 9.79 5.92
N MET A 71 -12.22 10.52 5.18
CA MET A 71 -11.67 11.81 5.62
C MET A 71 -12.77 12.85 5.83
N SER A 72 -13.81 12.87 4.98
CA SER A 72 -14.94 13.79 5.13
C SER A 72 -15.93 13.38 6.23
N GLY A 73 -16.07 12.08 6.50
CA GLY A 73 -17.07 11.54 7.43
C GLY A 73 -16.64 11.46 8.89
N CYS A 74 -15.33 11.47 9.18
CA CYS A 74 -14.84 11.36 10.57
C CYS A 74 -14.99 12.71 11.30
N PRO A 75 -15.68 12.79 12.46
CA PRO A 75 -15.85 14.06 13.18
C PRO A 75 -14.50 14.73 13.53
N THR A 76 -14.33 15.99 13.15
CA THR A 76 -13.09 16.77 13.39
C THR A 76 -12.63 16.74 14.85
N MET A 77 -13.56 16.78 15.82
CA MET A 77 -13.22 16.73 17.24
C MET A 77 -12.54 15.41 17.65
N LEU A 78 -12.85 14.29 16.99
CA LEU A 78 -12.16 13.01 17.24
C LEU A 78 -10.76 13.02 16.62
N LEU A 79 -10.61 13.57 15.43
CA LEU A 79 -9.32 13.67 14.74
C LEU A 79 -8.34 14.57 15.52
N GLN A 80 -8.81 15.71 16.03
CA GLN A 80 -8.01 16.67 16.80
C GLN A 80 -7.55 16.16 18.17
N LYS A 81 -8.13 15.07 18.68
CA LYS A 81 -7.71 14.41 19.93
C LYS A 81 -6.66 13.32 19.71
N THR A 82 -6.27 13.06 18.47
CA THR A 82 -5.29 12.03 18.10
C THR A 82 -4.14 12.64 17.32
N PRO A 83 -2.99 11.95 17.22
CA PRO A 83 -1.91 12.37 16.32
C PRO A 83 -2.40 12.56 14.87
N PRO A 84 -1.71 13.40 14.07
CA PRO A 84 -2.02 13.54 12.64
C PRO A 84 -2.04 12.18 11.95
N ARG A 85 -3.08 11.94 11.15
CA ARG A 85 -3.30 10.66 10.49
C ARG A 85 -2.80 10.70 9.06
N VAL A 86 -2.16 9.63 8.62
CA VAL A 86 -1.75 9.41 7.22
C VAL A 86 -2.88 8.65 6.51
N PRO A 87 -3.39 9.15 5.35
CA PRO A 87 -4.44 8.49 4.58
C PRO A 87 -3.87 7.43 3.63
N GLU A 88 -4.78 6.83 2.88
CA GLU A 88 -4.53 5.80 1.85
C GLU A 88 -4.02 4.48 2.39
N PHE A 89 -4.22 3.42 1.62
CA PHE A 89 -3.98 2.06 2.07
C PHE A 89 -3.44 1.16 0.96
N GLU A 90 -3.11 1.69 -0.22
CA GLU A 90 -2.61 0.93 -1.36
C GLU A 90 -1.30 1.55 -1.85
N PHE A 91 -0.31 0.70 -2.12
CA PHE A 91 1.03 1.14 -2.46
C PHE A 91 1.80 0.13 -3.29
N SER A 92 2.90 0.62 -3.84
CA SER A 92 4.03 -0.18 -4.28
C SER A 92 5.32 0.37 -3.67
N GLY A 93 6.29 -0.52 -3.45
CA GLY A 93 7.53 -0.13 -2.80
C GLY A 93 8.50 -1.28 -2.62
N VAL A 94 9.48 -1.09 -1.76
CA VAL A 94 10.49 -2.10 -1.46
C VAL A 94 10.45 -2.47 0.01
N VAL A 95 10.67 -3.75 0.32
CA VAL A 95 10.80 -4.22 1.70
C VAL A 95 12.03 -3.53 2.31
N ALA A 96 11.82 -2.70 3.31
CA ALA A 96 12.88 -1.98 4.03
C ALA A 96 13.38 -2.81 5.21
N ALA A 97 12.47 -3.46 5.95
CA ALA A 97 12.84 -4.32 7.07
C ALA A 97 11.79 -5.40 7.35
N LEU A 98 12.26 -6.48 7.95
CA LEU A 98 11.46 -7.58 8.50
C LEU A 98 11.49 -7.51 10.04
N PRO A 99 10.55 -8.18 10.72
CA PRO A 99 10.58 -8.26 12.17
C PRO A 99 11.79 -9.09 12.62
N VAL A 100 12.34 -8.75 13.78
CA VAL A 100 13.53 -9.44 14.34
C VAL A 100 13.30 -10.95 14.44
N ASN A 101 12.07 -11.34 14.78
CA ASN A 101 11.60 -12.71 14.92
C ASN A 101 10.82 -13.22 13.70
N ALA A 102 11.02 -12.66 12.50
CA ALA A 102 10.49 -13.26 11.27
C ALA A 102 10.84 -14.76 11.22
N ASP A 103 10.02 -15.59 10.56
CA ASP A 103 10.40 -16.97 10.32
C ASP A 103 11.28 -17.11 9.06
N ALA A 104 11.71 -18.32 8.74
CA ALA A 104 12.55 -18.58 7.58
C ALA A 104 11.79 -18.43 6.24
N ALA A 105 10.50 -18.77 6.21
CA ALA A 105 9.68 -18.69 5.01
C ALA A 105 9.47 -17.22 4.61
N LEU A 106 9.11 -16.37 5.56
CA LEU A 106 8.93 -14.94 5.33
C LEU A 106 10.22 -14.26 4.87
N ARG A 107 11.37 -14.62 5.47
CA ARG A 107 12.68 -14.10 5.02
C ARG A 107 13.05 -14.52 3.60
N ALA A 108 12.66 -15.73 3.18
CA ALA A 108 12.91 -16.22 1.83
C ALA A 108 11.95 -15.58 0.80
N GLU A 109 10.70 -15.34 1.20
CA GLU A 109 9.69 -14.74 0.33
C GLU A 109 9.86 -13.23 0.18
N PHE A 110 10.25 -12.52 1.24
CA PHE A 110 10.35 -11.05 1.23
C PHE A 110 11.67 -10.56 1.84
N PRO A 111 12.85 -10.94 1.31
CA PRO A 111 14.11 -10.37 1.77
C PRO A 111 14.13 -8.83 1.59
N PRO A 112 14.87 -8.07 2.41
CA PRO A 112 15.02 -6.63 2.21
C PRO A 112 15.44 -6.29 0.77
N GLY A 113 14.87 -5.23 0.22
CA GLY A 113 15.02 -4.85 -1.18
C GLY A 113 14.02 -5.51 -2.14
N THR A 114 13.21 -6.48 -1.70
CA THR A 114 12.16 -7.07 -2.55
C THR A 114 11.17 -6.01 -2.99
N ALA A 115 10.95 -5.89 -4.30
CA ALA A 115 9.90 -5.04 -4.86
C ALA A 115 8.52 -5.67 -4.64
N VAL A 116 7.60 -4.93 -4.05
CA VAL A 116 6.27 -5.40 -3.67
C VAL A 116 5.19 -4.40 -4.09
N LEU A 117 3.98 -4.91 -4.21
CA LEU A 117 2.74 -4.14 -4.17
C LEU A 117 1.81 -4.77 -3.14
N GLY A 118 0.91 -3.96 -2.60
CA GLY A 118 -0.06 -4.44 -1.64
C GLY A 118 -1.05 -3.38 -1.21
N LEU A 119 -2.00 -3.81 -0.39
CA LEU A 119 -2.95 -2.93 0.25
C LEU A 119 -3.17 -3.32 1.71
N ASN A 120 -3.20 -2.35 2.62
CA ASN A 120 -3.45 -2.61 4.02
C ASN A 120 -4.93 -2.91 4.25
N ASP A 121 -5.25 -4.20 4.38
CA ASP A 121 -6.57 -4.72 4.69
C ASP A 121 -6.61 -5.34 6.12
N PRO A 122 -7.68 -5.14 6.91
CA PRO A 122 -8.87 -4.37 6.60
C PRO A 122 -8.62 -2.86 6.63
N VAL A 123 -9.18 -2.10 5.67
CA VAL A 123 -9.04 -0.62 5.59
C VAL A 123 -9.39 0.08 6.91
N ILE A 124 -10.32 -0.49 7.69
CA ILE A 124 -10.70 0.06 9.00
C ILE A 124 -9.53 0.18 9.98
N ASP A 125 -8.52 -0.70 9.88
CA ASP A 125 -7.34 -0.62 10.73
C ASP A 125 -6.44 0.55 10.33
N VAL A 126 -6.31 0.85 9.04
CA VAL A 126 -5.65 2.08 8.57
C VAL A 126 -6.35 3.30 9.13
N VAL A 127 -7.69 3.34 9.01
CA VAL A 127 -8.50 4.45 9.54
C VAL A 127 -8.32 4.60 11.04
N ARG A 128 -8.40 3.50 11.80
CA ARG A 128 -8.33 3.51 13.27
C ARG A 128 -6.94 3.89 13.77
N LYS A 129 -5.88 3.30 13.21
CA LYS A 129 -4.49 3.53 13.61
C LYS A 129 -3.95 4.87 13.08
N GLY A 130 -4.47 5.35 11.94
CA GLY A 130 -4.00 6.56 11.28
C GLY A 130 -2.64 6.39 10.56
N HIS A 131 -2.28 5.16 10.21
CA HIS A 131 -1.02 4.83 9.54
C HIS A 131 -1.30 4.31 8.12
N GLY A 132 -1.43 5.23 7.18
CA GLY A 132 -1.68 4.95 5.77
C GLY A 132 -0.42 4.99 4.89
N SER A 133 -0.64 4.77 3.60
CA SER A 133 0.42 4.63 2.59
C SER A 133 0.86 5.93 1.93
N LEU A 134 0.17 7.05 2.17
CA LEU A 134 0.58 8.36 1.64
C LEU A 134 1.74 8.98 2.45
N ALA A 135 2.79 8.17 2.68
CA ALA A 135 4.00 8.47 3.43
C ALA A 135 5.21 7.71 2.84
N GLU A 136 6.44 8.06 3.23
CA GLU A 136 7.64 7.38 2.71
C GLU A 136 7.80 5.94 3.22
N TYR A 137 7.20 5.61 4.37
CA TYR A 137 7.20 4.25 4.93
C TYR A 137 5.82 3.85 5.44
N VAL A 138 5.49 2.58 5.26
CA VAL A 138 4.24 1.98 5.77
C VAL A 138 4.52 0.59 6.34
N VAL A 139 3.79 0.24 7.40
CA VAL A 139 3.79 -1.14 7.93
C VAL A 139 2.70 -1.92 7.22
N ALA A 140 3.04 -3.08 6.68
CA ALA A 140 2.10 -3.95 5.98
C ALA A 140 2.23 -5.41 6.42
N THR A 141 1.12 -6.13 6.52
CA THR A 141 1.12 -7.56 6.81
C THR A 141 1.56 -8.35 5.57
N ALA A 142 2.39 -9.36 5.75
CA ALA A 142 2.91 -10.21 4.68
C ALA A 142 1.81 -10.77 3.74
N GLU A 143 0.69 -11.20 4.32
CA GLU A 143 -0.47 -11.74 3.58
C GLU A 143 -1.09 -10.73 2.59
N ASN A 144 -0.91 -9.43 2.85
CA ASN A 144 -1.42 -8.35 2.03
C ASN A 144 -0.42 -7.88 0.96
N LEU A 145 0.73 -8.54 0.86
CA LEU A 145 1.80 -8.21 -0.08
C LEU A 145 1.94 -9.29 -1.13
N ILE A 146 2.27 -8.86 -2.34
CA ILE A 146 2.78 -9.74 -3.39
C ILE A 146 4.05 -9.13 -3.98
N ARG A 147 4.90 -9.97 -4.55
CA ARG A 147 6.04 -9.49 -5.33
C ARG A 147 5.55 -8.73 -6.56
N LYS A 148 6.14 -7.56 -6.80
CA LYS A 148 5.85 -6.77 -7.99
C LYS A 148 6.37 -7.52 -9.22
N PRO A 149 5.55 -7.76 -10.25
CA PRO A 149 6.04 -8.29 -11.53
C PRO A 149 7.18 -7.43 -12.09
N GLU A 150 8.21 -8.05 -12.64
CA GLU A 150 9.42 -7.33 -13.10
C GLU A 150 9.09 -6.34 -14.23
N ASN A 151 8.14 -6.69 -15.08
CA ASN A 151 7.71 -5.91 -16.25
C ASN A 151 6.67 -4.81 -15.95
N VAL A 152 6.30 -4.60 -14.68
CA VAL A 152 5.35 -3.57 -14.26
C VAL A 152 6.10 -2.50 -13.47
N SER A 153 5.93 -1.22 -13.79
CA SER A 153 6.55 -0.14 -13.02
C SER A 153 5.98 -0.05 -11.60
N PHE A 154 6.69 0.61 -10.67
CA PHE A 154 6.12 0.86 -9.35
C PHE A 154 4.85 1.73 -9.41
N GLU A 155 4.82 2.72 -10.30
CA GLU A 155 3.66 3.59 -10.50
C GLU A 155 2.43 2.79 -10.91
N GLU A 156 2.56 1.94 -11.94
CA GLU A 156 1.46 1.06 -12.37
C GLU A 156 1.05 0.09 -11.26
N ALA A 157 2.03 -0.52 -10.57
CA ALA A 157 1.76 -1.50 -9.52
C ALA A 157 0.98 -0.91 -8.32
N ALA A 158 1.19 0.37 -8.00
CA ALA A 158 0.50 1.02 -6.88
C ALA A 158 -0.99 1.29 -7.14
N GLY A 159 -1.47 1.24 -8.40
CA GLY A 159 -2.86 1.55 -8.75
C GLY A 159 -3.74 0.35 -9.08
N VAL A 160 -3.22 -0.88 -8.94
CA VAL A 160 -3.89 -2.09 -9.46
C VAL A 160 -4.65 -2.84 -8.39
N ALA A 161 -4.11 -2.95 -7.18
CA ALA A 161 -4.56 -3.91 -6.17
C ALA A 161 -6.01 -3.67 -5.73
N VAL A 162 -6.41 -2.44 -5.39
CA VAL A 162 -7.78 -2.14 -4.94
C VAL A 162 -8.79 -2.37 -6.05
N ALA A 163 -8.52 -1.85 -7.25
CA ALA A 163 -9.39 -2.00 -8.40
C ALA A 163 -9.54 -3.47 -8.81
N ALA A 164 -8.44 -4.21 -8.88
CA ALA A 164 -8.42 -5.61 -9.31
C ALA A 164 -9.06 -6.55 -8.29
N CYS A 165 -8.72 -6.43 -7.00
CA CYS A 165 -9.35 -7.21 -5.95
C CYS A 165 -10.85 -6.94 -5.88
N THR A 166 -11.28 -5.68 -6.03
CA THR A 166 -12.71 -5.33 -6.07
C THR A 166 -13.41 -5.97 -7.27
N ALA A 167 -12.84 -5.81 -8.48
CA ALA A 167 -13.41 -6.38 -9.69
C ALA A 167 -13.50 -7.92 -9.63
N LEU A 168 -12.43 -8.57 -9.16
CA LEU A 168 -12.39 -10.02 -9.01
C LEU A 168 -13.43 -10.52 -8.01
N ASN A 169 -13.58 -9.84 -6.86
CA ASN A 169 -14.61 -10.15 -5.88
C ASN A 169 -16.03 -10.02 -6.48
N LEU A 170 -16.29 -8.96 -7.24
CA LEU A 170 -17.58 -8.74 -7.88
C LEU A 170 -17.90 -9.83 -8.91
N VAL A 171 -16.96 -10.12 -9.81
CA VAL A 171 -17.12 -11.14 -10.86
C VAL A 171 -17.32 -12.52 -10.23
N THR A 172 -16.53 -12.87 -9.21
CA THR A 172 -16.64 -14.16 -8.50
C THR A 172 -17.99 -14.30 -7.81
N ARG A 173 -18.46 -13.26 -7.12
CA ARG A 173 -19.76 -13.27 -6.42
C ARG A 173 -20.94 -13.28 -7.39
N ALA A 174 -20.81 -12.63 -8.54
CA ALA A 174 -21.80 -12.65 -9.60
C ALA A 174 -21.84 -14.01 -10.34
N GLN A 175 -20.85 -14.88 -10.10
CA GLN A 175 -20.73 -16.21 -10.70
C GLN A 175 -20.80 -16.17 -12.23
N VAL A 176 -20.15 -15.17 -12.84
CA VAL A 176 -20.11 -14.99 -14.29
C VAL A 176 -19.55 -16.23 -14.97
N ARG A 177 -20.20 -16.67 -16.05
CA ARG A 177 -19.81 -17.84 -16.86
C ARG A 177 -19.59 -17.44 -18.32
N SER A 178 -18.86 -18.30 -19.03
CA SER A 178 -18.71 -18.20 -20.48
C SER A 178 -20.08 -18.14 -21.16
N GLY A 179 -20.27 -17.14 -22.03
CA GLY A 179 -21.53 -16.90 -22.76
C GLY A 179 -22.49 -15.93 -22.07
N ASP A 180 -22.23 -15.51 -20.83
CA ASP A 180 -23.05 -14.51 -20.15
C ASP A 180 -22.92 -13.13 -20.84
N LYS A 181 -24.02 -12.37 -20.83
CA LYS A 181 -24.01 -10.96 -21.19
C LYS A 181 -23.91 -10.13 -19.92
N VAL A 182 -22.75 -9.50 -19.70
CA VAL A 182 -22.46 -8.72 -18.50
C VAL A 182 -22.57 -7.23 -18.78
N LEU A 183 -23.42 -6.52 -18.03
CA LEU A 183 -23.45 -5.06 -18.01
C LEU A 183 -22.48 -4.55 -16.93
N ILE A 184 -21.54 -3.69 -17.31
CA ILE A 184 -20.57 -3.07 -16.39
C ILE A 184 -20.84 -1.56 -16.33
N ASN A 185 -21.47 -1.12 -15.25
CA ASN A 185 -21.65 0.30 -14.97
C ASN A 185 -20.28 0.95 -14.68
N GLY A 186 -19.97 2.06 -15.35
CA GLY A 186 -18.68 2.72 -15.20
C GLY A 186 -17.51 1.90 -15.76
N GLY A 187 -17.69 1.21 -16.89
CA GLY A 187 -16.69 0.34 -17.51
C GLY A 187 -15.35 1.00 -17.88
N SER A 188 -15.25 2.34 -17.87
CA SER A 188 -14.01 3.10 -18.04
C SER A 188 -13.27 3.42 -16.74
N SER A 189 -13.83 3.10 -15.56
CA SER A 189 -13.16 3.26 -14.26
C SER A 189 -12.09 2.17 -14.05
N GLY A 190 -11.19 2.34 -13.08
CA GLY A 190 -10.19 1.30 -12.76
C GLY A 190 -10.81 -0.07 -12.47
N THR A 191 -11.83 -0.12 -11.61
CA THR A 191 -12.58 -1.35 -11.32
C THR A 191 -13.34 -1.85 -12.56
N GLY A 192 -13.98 -0.94 -13.30
CA GLY A 192 -14.77 -1.29 -14.50
C GLY A 192 -13.91 -1.89 -15.61
N LEU A 193 -12.77 -1.27 -15.92
CA LEU A 193 -11.82 -1.77 -16.91
C LEU A 193 -11.26 -3.13 -16.50
N THR A 194 -10.93 -3.31 -15.22
CA THR A 194 -10.45 -4.60 -14.72
C THR A 194 -11.54 -5.66 -14.82
N ALA A 195 -12.78 -5.34 -14.44
CA ALA A 195 -13.92 -6.23 -14.60
C ALA A 195 -14.16 -6.62 -16.07
N VAL A 196 -14.05 -5.66 -17.00
CA VAL A 196 -14.14 -5.93 -18.46
C VAL A 196 -13.11 -6.97 -18.88
N GLN A 197 -11.87 -6.89 -18.40
CA GLN A 197 -10.84 -7.89 -18.73
C GLN A 197 -11.16 -9.26 -18.11
N LEU A 198 -11.67 -9.30 -16.88
CA LEU A 198 -11.98 -10.54 -16.18
C LEU A 198 -13.18 -11.30 -16.78
N VAL A 199 -14.18 -10.59 -17.32
CA VAL A 199 -15.38 -11.24 -17.91
C VAL A 199 -15.25 -11.52 -19.40
N LYS A 200 -14.21 -11.01 -20.06
CA LYS A 200 -13.86 -11.36 -21.44
C LYS A 200 -13.15 -12.71 -21.45
N VAL A 201 -13.94 -13.78 -21.36
CA VAL A 201 -13.52 -15.18 -21.50
C VAL A 201 -14.41 -15.90 -22.49
#